data_AF-A0A6A6H3E8-F1
#
_entry.id   AF-A0A6A6H3E8-F1
#
_cell.length_a   1.000
_cell.length_b   1.000
_cell.length_c   1.000
_cell.angle_alpha   90.00
_cell.angle_beta   90.00
_cell.angle_gamma   90.00
#
_symmetry.space_group_name_H-M   'P 1'
#
loop_
_entity.id
_entity.type
_entity.pdbx_description
1 polymer ?
#
loop_
_entity_poly.entity_id
_entity_poly.type
_entity_poly.pdbx_seq_one_letter_code
_entity_poly.pdbx_strand_id
1 'polypeptide(L)' 'MPPKRVPITTPAGRRGPQDQGYFRNVMNEVSNPENRAVLTAVGMFAVSVAFLHSSWSEILLPPV' A
#
# COMPACT_ATOMS: atom_id res chain seq x y z
N MET A 1 -2.27 -15.96 58.63
CA MET A 1 -1.36 -16.24 57.50
C MET A 1 -1.71 -15.31 56.34
N PRO A 2 -0.75 -14.69 55.62
CA PRO A 2 -1.05 -13.79 54.51
C PRO A 2 -1.47 -14.55 53.25
N PRO A 3 -2.37 -14.00 52.41
CA PRO A 3 -2.95 -14.71 51.27
C PRO A 3 -1.94 -14.91 50.13
N LYS A 4 -1.93 -16.15 49.61
CA LYS A 4 -1.07 -16.60 48.50
C LYS A 4 -1.48 -15.88 47.20
N ARG A 5 -0.58 -15.07 46.64
CA ARG A 5 -0.78 -14.40 45.34
C ARG A 5 -0.59 -15.42 44.22
N VAL A 6 -1.64 -15.65 43.43
CA VAL A 6 -1.58 -16.45 42.21
C VAL A 6 -0.95 -15.58 41.13
N PRO A 7 0.21 -15.95 40.54
CA PRO A 7 0.72 -15.24 39.38
C PRO A 7 -0.24 -15.48 38.23
N ILE A 8 -0.89 -14.42 37.76
CA ILE A 8 -1.60 -14.42 36.48
C ILE A 8 -0.54 -14.62 35.41
N THR A 9 -0.29 -15.87 35.01
CA THR A 9 0.38 -16.18 33.75
C THR A 9 -0.60 -15.82 32.65
N THR A 10 -0.61 -14.54 32.27
CA THR A 10 -1.18 -14.11 30.99
C THR A 10 -0.48 -14.93 29.91
N PRO A 11 -1.19 -15.75 29.12
CA PRO A 11 -0.54 -16.37 27.97
C PRO A 11 -0.11 -15.22 27.06
N ALA A 12 1.19 -15.04 26.92
CA ALA A 12 1.80 -14.24 25.86
C ALA A 12 1.56 -14.96 24.51
N GLY A 13 0.30 -15.07 24.12
CA GLY A 13 -0.16 -15.85 22.99
C GLY A 13 -1.42 -15.22 22.45
N ARG A 14 -1.30 -14.67 21.24
CA ARG A 14 -2.31 -13.95 20.46
C ARG A 14 -2.58 -12.53 20.93
N ARG A 15 -1.66 -11.63 20.52
CA ARG A 15 -2.15 -10.43 19.83
C ARG A 15 -3.12 -10.95 18.75
N GLY A 16 -4.43 -10.83 18.98
CA GLY A 16 -5.40 -10.91 17.89
C GLY A 16 -4.92 -9.97 16.78
N PRO A 17 -5.29 -10.20 15.51
CA PRO A 17 -4.92 -9.29 14.44
C PRO A 17 -5.37 -7.90 14.89
N GLN A 18 -4.40 -7.10 15.33
CA GLN A 18 -4.61 -5.70 15.65
C GLN A 18 -5.27 -5.14 14.41
N ASP A 19 -6.32 -4.37 14.59
CA ASP A 19 -6.94 -3.55 13.57
C ASP A 19 -5.85 -2.68 12.90
N GLN A 20 -5.07 -3.28 12.01
CA GLN A 20 -4.09 -2.62 11.18
C GLN A 20 -4.95 -1.94 10.14
N GLY A 21 -5.40 -0.74 10.51
CA GLY A 21 -6.53 -0.05 9.92
C GLY A 21 -6.57 -0.15 8.41
N TYR A 22 -7.79 -0.20 7.85
CA TYR A 22 -8.14 -0.32 6.43
C TYR A 22 -7.08 0.17 5.42
N PHE A 23 -6.42 1.30 5.67
CA PHE A 23 -5.27 1.80 4.91
C PHE A 23 -4.10 0.79 4.72
N ARG A 24 -3.73 0.03 5.74
CA ARG A 24 -2.67 -1.00 5.69
C ARG A 24 -3.11 -2.19 4.84
N ASN A 25 -4.37 -2.60 4.93
CA ASN A 25 -4.94 -3.66 4.08
C ASN A 25 -5.02 -3.23 2.62
N VAL A 26 -5.50 -2.02 2.34
CA VAL A 26 -5.53 -1.47 0.97
C VAL A 26 -4.10 -1.34 0.42
N MET A 27 -3.13 -0.90 1.22
CA MET A 27 -1.72 -0.84 0.80
C MET A 27 -1.13 -2.23 0.52
N ASN A 28 -1.47 -3.24 1.33
CA ASN A 28 -1.05 -4.62 1.07
C ASN A 28 -1.72 -5.21 -0.17
N GLU A 29 -2.98 -4.87 -0.43
CA GLU A 29 -3.76 -5.37 -1.56
C GLU A 29 -3.40 -4.68 -2.88
N VAL A 30 -3.07 -3.39 -2.83
CA VAL A 30 -2.49 -2.64 -3.95
C VAL A 30 -1.05 -3.10 -4.22
N SER A 31 -0.28 -3.46 -3.20
CA SER A 31 1.10 -3.97 -3.38
C SER A 31 1.16 -5.47 -3.71
N ASN A 32 0.01 -6.15 -3.70
CA ASN A 32 -0.07 -7.59 -3.91
C ASN A 32 0.42 -7.94 -5.33
N PRO A 33 1.38 -8.89 -5.50
CA PRO A 33 1.98 -9.23 -6.79
C PRO A 33 0.99 -9.58 -7.90
N GLU A 34 -0.21 -10.04 -7.55
CA GLU A 34 -1.28 -10.39 -8.48
C GLU A 34 -1.79 -9.20 -9.30
N ASN A 35 -1.80 -8.00 -8.71
CA ASN A 35 -2.34 -6.80 -9.36
C ASN A 35 -1.27 -5.93 -10.02
N ARG A 36 0.01 -6.33 -9.94
CA ARG A 36 1.14 -5.54 -10.45
C ARG A 36 1.01 -5.23 -11.93
N ALA A 37 0.61 -6.20 -12.75
CA ALA A 37 0.45 -5.98 -14.19
C ALA A 37 -0.59 -4.88 -14.49
N VAL A 38 -1.71 -4.89 -13.78
CA VAL A 38 -2.77 -3.88 -13.94
C VAL A 38 -2.29 -2.52 -13.45
N LEU A 39 -1.65 -2.46 -12.29
CA LEU A 39 -1.08 -1.22 -11.73
C LEU A 39 0.00 -0.62 -12.63
N THR A 40 0.88 -1.47 -13.18
CA THR A 40 1.89 -1.05 -14.13
C THR A 40 1.24 -0.52 -15.41
N ALA A 41 0.22 -1.20 -15.95
CA ALA A 41 -0.48 -0.74 -17.14
C ALA A 41 -1.21 0.61 -16.92
N VAL A 42 -1.95 0.74 -15.82
CA VAL A 42 -2.65 1.98 -15.45
C VAL A 42 -1.64 3.10 -15.18
N GLY A 43 -0.55 2.80 -14.47
CA GLY A 43 0.53 3.74 -14.21
C GLY A 43 1.21 4.22 -15.49
N MET A 44 1.59 3.31 -16.40
CA MET A 44 2.17 3.67 -17.70
C MET A 44 1.21 4.52 -18.51
N PHE A 45 -0.07 4.13 -18.59
CA PHE A 45 -1.07 4.89 -19.33
C PHE A 45 -1.21 6.32 -18.79
N ALA A 46 -1.35 6.48 -17.47
CA ALA A 46 -1.47 7.79 -16.85
C ALA A 46 -0.22 8.65 -17.07
N VAL A 47 0.98 8.06 -16.94
CA VAL A 47 2.24 8.75 -17.23
C VAL A 47 2.31 9.20 -18.69
N SER A 48 1.92 8.34 -19.64
CA SER A 48 1.92 8.67 -21.06
C SER A 48 0.93 9.78 -21.40
N VAL A 49 -0.29 9.72 -20.87
CA VAL A 49 -1.31 10.77 -21.07
C VAL A 49 -0.84 12.10 -20.48
N ALA A 50 -0.29 12.08 -19.26
CA ALA A 50 0.25 13.26 -18.62
C ALA A 50 1.45 13.84 -19.39
N PHE A 51 2.33 12.99 -19.93
CA PHE A 51 3.46 13.41 -20.76
C PHE A 51 2.99 14.07 -22.06
N LEU A 52 2.00 13.49 -22.76
CA LEU A 52 1.47 14.05 -24.00
C LEU A 52 0.75 15.38 -23.78
N HIS A 53 0.04 15.53 -22.66
CA HIS A 53 -0.63 16.77 -22.29
C HIS A 53 0.33 17.81 -21.67
N SER A 54 1.54 17.41 -21.29
CA SER A 54 2.56 18.30 -20.75
C SER A 54 3.16 19.15 -21.87
N SER A 55 3.66 20.34 -21.51
CA SER A 55 4.51 21.17 -22.38
C SER A 55 5.79 20.44 -22.84
N TRP A 56 6.11 19.28 -22.25
CA TRP A 56 7.15 18.38 -22.75
C TRP A 56 6.79 17.76 -24.11
N SER A 57 5.53 17.72 -24.52
CA SER A 57 5.14 17.27 -25.86
C SER A 57 5.56 18.27 -26.96
N GLU A 58 5.69 19.56 -26.62
CA GLU A 58 6.14 20.60 -27.55
C GLU A 58 7.60 20.40 -27.98
N ILE A 59 8.42 19.69 -27.18
CA ILE A 59 9.80 19.33 -27.57
C ILE A 59 9.85 18.33 -28.73
N LEU A 60 8.76 17.56 -28.94
CA LEU A 60 8.65 16.57 -30.01
C LEU A 60 8.13 17.19 -31.31
N LEU A 61 7.55 18.39 -31.25
CA LEU A 61 7.11 19.13 -32.42
C LEU A 61 8.30 19.91 -32.99
N PRO A 62 8.60 19.78 -34.29
CA PRO A 62 9.62 20.61 -34.91
C PRO A 62 9.17 22.08 -34.81
N PRO A 63 10.06 23.00 -34.40
CA PRO A 63 9.74 24.43 -34.44
C PRO A 63 9.49 24.83 -35.89
N VAL A 64 8.35 25.45 -36.16
CA VAL A 64 8.04 26.10 -37.45
C VAL A 64 8.82 27.38 -37.62
#